data_AF-A0A2V6M042-F1
#
_entry.id   AF-A0A2V6M042-F1
#
_cell.length_a   1.000
_cell.length_b   1.000
_cell.length_c   1.000
_cell.angle_alpha   90.00
_cell.angle_beta   90.00
_cell.angle_gamma   90.00
#
_symmetry.space_group_name_H-M   'P 1'
#
loop_
_entity.id
_entity.type
_entity.pdbx_description
1 polymer ?
#
loop_
_entity_poly.entity_id
_entity_poly.type
_entity_poly.pdbx_seq_one_letter_code
_entity_poly.pdbx_strand_id
1 'polypeptide(L)'
;MCSGRPFSWPAPTLLANESNYSGLRLSAISIVATCLLLTFPQHWAVLVSHSSIILLVAFFCVSILAYVLRSGRVTSDKIFAAVCVYLLLGFAWTYAYALLDDMQPGSFADSTETGRTDYVAHVMQLRYFSFVTLTTLGYGDVLPRSSATRTMATLEAVMGQIYLAVLVARLVGLHIVHASKPWTRDDN
;
A
#
# COMPACT_ATOMS: atom_id res chain seq x y z
N MET A 1 5.31 -61.08 -4.78
CA MET A 1 5.69 -59.93 -5.63
C MET A 1 4.45 -59.08 -5.88
N CYS A 2 4.29 -57.98 -5.14
CA CYS A 2 3.33 -56.90 -5.44
C CYS A 2 4.01 -55.60 -5.01
N SER A 3 4.56 -54.87 -5.98
CA SER A 3 5.26 -53.61 -5.79
C SER A 3 4.25 -52.46 -5.85
N GLY A 4 3.82 -51.97 -4.67
CA GLY A 4 3.08 -50.72 -4.56
C GLY A 4 4.03 -49.54 -4.80
N ARG A 5 3.86 -48.82 -5.92
CA ARG A 5 4.53 -47.53 -6.11
C ARG A 5 3.81 -46.47 -5.28
N PRO A 6 4.51 -45.59 -4.55
CA PRO A 6 3.86 -44.48 -3.86
C PRO A 6 3.35 -43.46 -4.88
N PHE A 7 2.08 -43.08 -4.73
CA PHE A 7 1.41 -42.01 -5.46
C PHE A 7 2.08 -40.68 -5.13
N SER A 8 2.93 -40.18 -6.04
CA SER A 8 3.61 -38.90 -5.92
C SER A 8 2.64 -37.77 -6.29
N TRP A 9 2.27 -36.94 -5.31
CA TRP A 9 1.58 -35.67 -5.54
C TRP A 9 2.46 -34.72 -6.36
N PRO A 10 1.95 -34.04 -7.40
CA PRO A 10 2.67 -32.93 -8.01
C PRO A 10 2.67 -31.72 -7.06
N ALA A 11 3.81 -31.02 -7.03
CA ALA A 11 4.11 -29.92 -6.10
C ALA A 11 3.13 -28.73 -6.19
N PRO A 12 2.80 -28.05 -5.07
CA PRO A 12 1.92 -26.87 -5.06
C PRO A 12 2.53 -25.59 -5.66
N THR A 13 3.71 -25.66 -6.29
CA THR A 13 4.52 -24.49 -6.63
C THR A 13 4.20 -23.86 -7.99
N LEU A 14 3.53 -24.56 -8.90
CA LEU A 14 3.30 -24.07 -10.26
C LEU A 14 2.12 -23.09 -10.41
N LEU A 15 1.06 -23.23 -9.60
CA LEU A 15 -0.12 -22.35 -9.70
C LEU A 15 0.02 -21.01 -8.96
N ALA A 16 1.02 -20.85 -8.11
CA ALA A 16 1.30 -19.58 -7.43
C ALA A 16 2.12 -18.60 -8.29
N ASN A 17 2.81 -19.10 -9.31
CA ASN A 17 3.73 -18.33 -10.13
C ASN A 17 2.99 -17.47 -11.17
N GLU A 18 1.96 -18.04 -11.81
CA GLU A 18 1.18 -17.40 -12.88
C GLU A 18 0.40 -16.14 -12.41
N SER A 19 -0.04 -16.14 -11.15
CA SER A 19 -0.74 -14.98 -10.53
C SER A 19 0.19 -13.80 -10.24
N ASN A 20 1.47 -14.05 -9.93
CA ASN A 20 2.45 -12.98 -9.65
C ASN A 20 2.97 -12.35 -10.95
N TYR A 21 3.16 -13.13 -12.01
CA TYR A 21 3.60 -12.60 -13.31
C TYR A 21 2.54 -11.74 -14.00
N SER A 22 1.26 -12.02 -13.78
CA SER A 22 0.16 -11.23 -14.33
C SER A 22 0.14 -9.81 -13.75
N GLY A 23 0.34 -9.69 -12.43
CA GLY A 23 0.47 -8.39 -11.74
C GLY A 23 1.74 -7.64 -12.15
N LEU A 24 2.87 -8.36 -12.28
CA LEU A 24 4.15 -7.77 -12.69
C LEU A 24 4.11 -7.23 -14.12
N ARG A 25 3.43 -7.92 -15.04
CA ARG A 25 3.24 -7.48 -16.43
C ARG A 25 2.36 -6.24 -16.52
N LEU A 26 1.26 -6.20 -15.76
CA LEU A 26 0.38 -5.02 -15.70
C LEU A 26 1.09 -3.80 -15.09
N SER A 27 1.90 -4.00 -14.05
CA SER A 27 2.71 -2.92 -13.48
C SER A 27 3.80 -2.43 -14.43
N ALA A 28 4.46 -3.33 -15.15
CA ALA A 28 5.47 -2.96 -16.14
C ALA A 28 4.86 -2.14 -17.28
N ILE A 29 3.67 -2.53 -17.76
CA ILE A 29 2.95 -1.79 -18.81
C ILE A 29 2.54 -0.40 -18.32
N SER A 30 2.02 -0.29 -17.09
CA SER A 30 1.67 1.02 -16.51
C SER A 30 2.90 1.91 -16.34
N ILE A 31 4.03 1.37 -15.82
CA ILE A 31 5.27 2.13 -15.62
C ILE A 31 5.83 2.62 -16.95
N VAL A 32 5.83 1.76 -17.98
CA VAL A 32 6.30 2.13 -19.32
C VAL A 32 5.38 3.18 -19.95
N ALA A 33 4.07 3.07 -19.78
CA ALA A 33 3.11 4.07 -20.25
C ALA A 33 3.29 5.43 -19.55
N THR A 34 3.51 5.44 -18.23
CA THR A 34 3.81 6.65 -17.46
C THR A 34 5.14 7.28 -17.90
N CYS A 35 6.18 6.47 -18.08
CA CYS A 35 7.50 6.93 -18.54
C CYS A 35 7.44 7.51 -19.96
N LEU A 36 6.62 6.91 -20.83
CA LEU A 36 6.40 7.36 -22.21
C LEU A 36 5.64 8.69 -22.24
N LEU A 37 4.63 8.88 -21.38
CA LEU A 37 3.84 10.12 -21.32
C LEU A 37 4.62 11.31 -20.76
N LEU A 38 5.67 11.09 -19.96
CA LEU A 38 6.58 12.14 -19.46
C LEU A 38 7.41 12.80 -20.58
N THR A 39 7.49 12.20 -21.77
CA THR A 39 8.26 12.76 -22.90
C THR A 39 7.49 13.83 -23.69
N PHE A 40 6.18 14.03 -23.42
CA PHE A 40 5.35 15.02 -24.11
C PHE A 40 4.86 16.13 -23.16
N PRO A 41 5.27 17.39 -23.35
CA PRO A 41 4.87 18.50 -22.49
C PRO A 41 3.47 18.99 -22.88
N GLN A 42 2.44 18.32 -22.39
CA GLN A 42 1.09 18.87 -22.33
C GLN A 42 0.50 18.65 -20.93
N HIS A 43 -0.18 19.66 -20.40
CA HIS A 43 -0.80 19.70 -19.07
C HIS A 43 -1.74 18.51 -18.79
N TRP A 44 -2.35 17.92 -19.83
CA TRP A 44 -3.15 16.69 -19.72
C TRP A 44 -2.33 15.44 -19.35
N ALA A 45 -1.03 15.39 -19.68
CA ALA A 45 -0.17 14.24 -19.40
C ALA A 45 0.11 14.08 -17.89
N VAL A 46 0.14 15.18 -17.15
CA VAL A 46 0.36 15.18 -15.69
C VAL A 46 -0.85 14.61 -14.95
N LEU A 47 -2.07 14.99 -15.36
CA LEU A 47 -3.31 14.46 -14.78
C LEU A 47 -3.48 12.95 -15.04
N VAL A 48 -3.15 12.50 -16.25
CA VAL A 48 -3.19 11.08 -16.62
C VAL A 48 -2.11 10.29 -15.87
N SER A 49 -0.91 10.86 -15.70
CA SER A 49 0.17 10.24 -14.92
C SER A 49 -0.22 10.04 -13.45
N HIS A 50 -0.74 11.07 -12.79
CA HIS A 50 -1.18 10.97 -11.39
C HIS A 50 -2.35 9.99 -11.22
N SER A 51 -3.33 10.01 -12.13
CA SER A 51 -4.45 9.05 -12.11
C SER A 51 -3.96 7.61 -12.29
N SER A 52 -3.01 7.38 -13.19
CA SER A 52 -2.40 6.07 -13.42
C SER A 52 -1.60 5.60 -12.21
N ILE A 53 -0.89 6.49 -11.52
CA ILE A 53 -0.15 6.17 -10.30
C ILE A 53 -1.11 5.81 -9.17
N ILE A 54 -2.20 6.56 -8.99
CA ILE A 54 -3.21 6.25 -7.98
C ILE A 54 -3.86 4.89 -8.24
N LEU A 55 -4.22 4.58 -9.49
CA LEU A 55 -4.77 3.27 -9.85
C LEU A 55 -3.77 2.15 -9.62
N LEU A 56 -2.48 2.37 -9.95
CA LEU A 56 -1.42 1.41 -9.72
C LEU A 56 -1.20 1.17 -8.22
N VAL A 57 -1.12 2.23 -7.42
CA VAL A 57 -0.94 2.10 -5.97
C VAL A 57 -2.16 1.48 -5.30
N ALA A 58 -3.38 1.84 -5.73
CA ALA A 58 -4.61 1.21 -5.26
C ALA A 58 -4.63 -0.28 -5.65
N PHE A 59 -4.24 -0.63 -6.87
CA PHE A 59 -4.12 -2.02 -7.33
C PHE A 59 -3.09 -2.80 -6.48
N PHE A 60 -1.93 -2.23 -6.20
CA PHE A 60 -0.93 -2.85 -5.32
C PHE A 60 -1.45 -2.98 -3.89
N CYS A 61 -2.09 -1.94 -3.35
CA CYS A 61 -2.65 -1.96 -2.01
C CYS A 61 -3.70 -3.07 -1.87
N VAL A 62 -4.62 -3.19 -2.85
CA VAL A 62 -5.65 -4.24 -2.86
C VAL A 62 -5.03 -5.62 -3.10
N SER A 63 -4.07 -5.75 -4.01
CA SER A 63 -3.41 -7.03 -4.31
C SER A 63 -2.61 -7.55 -3.12
N ILE A 64 -1.88 -6.67 -2.44
CA ILE A 64 -1.08 -7.07 -1.28
C ILE A 64 -1.98 -7.24 -0.05
N LEU A 65 -3.04 -6.44 0.12
CA LEU A 65 -4.04 -6.67 1.17
C LEU A 65 -4.75 -8.02 0.98
N ALA A 66 -5.13 -8.37 -0.25
CA ALA A 66 -5.68 -9.68 -0.58
C ALA A 66 -4.67 -10.81 -0.34
N TYR A 67 -3.38 -10.59 -0.62
CA TYR A 67 -2.30 -11.53 -0.29
C TYR A 67 -2.11 -11.70 1.22
N VAL A 68 -2.12 -10.61 1.98
CA VAL A 68 -2.01 -10.61 3.45
C VAL A 68 -3.22 -11.30 4.09
N LEU A 69 -4.42 -11.07 3.56
CA LEU A 69 -5.67 -11.68 4.04
C LEU A 69 -5.85 -13.14 3.58
N ARG A 70 -5.08 -13.60 2.59
CA ARG A 70 -5.14 -15.00 2.12
C ARG A 70 -4.74 -15.95 3.25
N SER A 71 -5.56 -16.98 3.46
CA SER A 71 -5.40 -17.96 4.54
C SER A 71 -4.08 -18.73 4.44
N GLY A 72 -3.28 -18.69 5.49
CA GLY A 72 -2.02 -19.43 5.62
C GLY A 72 -1.28 -19.06 6.90
N ARG A 73 -0.32 -19.89 7.35
CA ARG A 73 0.46 -19.64 8.59
C ARG A 73 1.08 -18.24 8.56
N VAL A 74 0.96 -17.48 9.65
CA VAL A 74 1.65 -16.19 9.78
C VAL A 74 3.11 -16.44 10.11
N THR A 75 3.91 -16.38 9.06
CA THR A 75 5.36 -16.36 9.08
C THR A 75 5.82 -14.90 9.17
N SER A 76 7.05 -14.67 9.66
CA SER A 76 7.64 -13.31 9.74
C SER A 76 7.60 -12.56 8.42
N ASP A 77 7.68 -13.27 7.30
CA ASP A 77 7.50 -12.76 5.94
C ASP A 77 6.16 -12.01 5.74
N LYS A 78 5.06 -12.51 6.30
CA LYS A 78 3.75 -11.83 6.23
C LYS A 78 3.71 -10.54 7.05
N ILE A 79 4.51 -10.45 8.12
CA ILE A 79 4.60 -9.26 8.95
C ILE A 79 5.34 -8.15 8.20
N PHE A 80 6.48 -8.47 7.59
CA PHE A 80 7.22 -7.52 6.74
C PHE A 80 6.38 -7.09 5.53
N ALA A 81 5.65 -8.01 4.90
CA ALA A 81 4.72 -7.69 3.83
C ALA A 81 3.62 -6.72 4.29
N ALA A 82 3.04 -6.92 5.48
CA ALA A 82 2.04 -6.01 6.03
C ALA A 82 2.61 -4.61 6.34
N VAL A 83 3.79 -4.52 6.96
CA VAL A 83 4.45 -3.23 7.19
C VAL A 83 4.70 -2.51 5.85
N CYS A 84 5.11 -3.24 4.81
CA CYS A 84 5.28 -2.67 3.47
C CYS A 84 3.97 -2.09 2.91
N VAL A 85 2.83 -2.78 3.09
CA VAL A 85 1.51 -2.25 2.69
C VAL A 85 1.17 -0.96 3.42
N TYR A 86 1.45 -0.88 4.72
CA TYR A 86 1.19 0.33 5.50
C TYR A 86 1.97 1.52 4.95
N LEU A 87 3.24 1.31 4.57
CA LEU A 87 4.06 2.35 3.94
C LEU A 87 3.53 2.72 2.55
N LEU A 88 3.15 1.73 1.74
CA LEU A 88 2.57 1.94 0.42
C LEU A 88 1.26 2.73 0.48
N LEU A 89 0.46 2.56 1.54
CA LEU A 89 -0.76 3.31 1.77
C LEU A 89 -0.47 4.81 1.97
N GLY A 90 0.58 5.16 2.72
CA GLY A 90 1.05 6.55 2.85
C GLY A 90 1.54 7.14 1.51
N PHE A 91 2.25 6.34 0.71
CA PHE A 91 2.59 6.77 -0.66
C PHE A 91 1.34 6.96 -1.54
N ALA A 92 0.31 6.12 -1.39
CA ALA A 92 -0.95 6.26 -2.12
C ALA A 92 -1.62 7.61 -1.87
N TRP A 93 -1.77 7.96 -0.59
CA TRP A 93 -2.39 9.21 -0.18
C TRP A 93 -1.57 10.42 -0.57
N THR A 94 -0.24 10.33 -0.54
CA THR A 94 0.66 11.38 -1.06
C THR A 94 0.30 11.79 -2.49
N TYR A 95 0.20 10.83 -3.40
CA TYR A 95 -0.16 11.10 -4.79
C TYR A 95 -1.61 11.57 -4.94
N ALA A 96 -2.50 11.09 -4.07
CA ALA A 96 -3.89 11.51 -4.06
C ALA A 96 -4.04 12.98 -3.61
N TYR A 97 -3.24 13.45 -2.67
CA TYR A 97 -3.15 14.86 -2.30
C TYR A 97 -2.50 15.72 -3.38
N ALA A 98 -1.46 15.22 -4.06
CA ALA A 98 -0.85 15.91 -5.18
C ALA A 98 -1.86 16.15 -6.31
N LEU A 99 -2.65 15.13 -6.66
CA LEU A 99 -3.72 15.28 -7.65
C LEU A 99 -4.79 16.29 -7.22
N LEU A 100 -5.17 16.28 -5.94
CA LEU A 100 -6.17 17.21 -5.43
C LEU A 100 -5.66 18.66 -5.46
N ASP A 101 -4.38 18.87 -5.14
CA ASP A 101 -3.77 20.20 -5.21
C ASP A 101 -3.60 20.69 -6.66
N ASP A 102 -3.32 19.79 -7.62
CA ASP A 102 -3.36 20.11 -9.05
C ASP A 102 -4.77 20.52 -9.52
N MET A 103 -5.82 19.86 -9.01
CA MET A 103 -7.22 20.19 -9.34
C MET A 103 -7.67 21.51 -8.70
N GLN A 104 -7.18 21.82 -7.50
CA GLN A 104 -7.54 23.03 -6.77
C GLN A 104 -6.28 23.66 -6.16
N PRO A 105 -5.57 24.51 -6.93
CA PRO A 105 -4.34 25.14 -6.47
C PRO A 105 -4.60 26.03 -5.26
N GLY A 106 -3.85 25.82 -4.18
CA GLY A 106 -4.04 26.50 -2.89
C GLY A 106 -4.92 25.73 -1.91
N SER A 107 -5.05 24.41 -2.09
CA SER A 107 -5.80 23.55 -1.16
C SER A 107 -5.10 23.35 0.19
N PHE A 108 -3.79 23.61 0.28
CA PHE A 108 -3.00 23.53 1.51
C PHE A 108 -2.51 24.91 1.98
N ALA A 109 -2.50 25.11 3.31
CA ALA A 109 -2.21 26.41 3.93
C ALA A 109 -0.72 26.78 3.94
N ASP A 110 0.16 25.79 3.80
CA ASP A 110 1.60 25.93 4.03
C ASP A 110 2.42 25.65 2.75
N SER A 111 1.99 26.25 1.64
CA SER A 111 2.88 26.41 0.49
C SER A 111 3.70 27.68 0.72
N THR A 112 4.74 27.62 1.56
CA THR A 112 5.78 28.67 1.59
C THR A 112 6.09 29.08 0.14
N GLU A 113 6.17 30.38 -0.17
CA GLU A 113 6.27 30.86 -1.56
C GLU A 113 7.40 30.18 -2.37
N THR A 114 8.42 29.65 -1.68
CA THR A 114 9.50 28.81 -2.20
C THR A 114 9.06 27.45 -2.77
N GLY A 115 8.05 26.79 -2.16
CA GLY A 115 7.51 25.49 -2.60
C GLY A 115 6.65 25.56 -3.86
N ARG A 116 6.13 26.74 -4.22
CA ARG A 116 5.42 26.96 -5.49
C ARG A 116 6.35 26.95 -6.70
N THR A 117 7.64 27.27 -6.52
CA THR A 117 8.63 27.30 -7.60
C THR A 117 9.28 25.93 -7.80
N ASP A 118 9.40 25.14 -6.72
CA ASP A 118 10.04 23.82 -6.73
C ASP A 118 9.02 22.68 -6.52
N TYR A 119 8.54 22.10 -7.62
CA TYR A 119 7.59 20.97 -7.61
C TYR A 119 8.03 19.81 -6.71
N VAL A 120 9.32 19.51 -6.67
CA VAL A 120 9.86 18.42 -5.83
C VAL A 120 9.66 18.71 -4.34
N ALA A 121 9.92 19.94 -3.88
CA ALA A 121 9.77 20.32 -2.49
C ALA A 121 8.30 20.20 -2.04
N HIS A 122 7.37 20.61 -2.91
CA HIS A 122 5.93 20.50 -2.67
C HIS A 122 5.48 19.04 -2.47
N VAL A 123 5.91 18.14 -3.35
CA VAL A 123 5.57 16.70 -3.22
C VAL A 123 6.16 16.09 -1.94
N MET A 124 7.32 16.54 -1.48
CA MET A 124 7.89 16.07 -0.20
C MET A 124 7.07 16.53 1.01
N GLN A 125 6.54 17.76 1.00
CA GLN A 125 5.66 18.27 2.05
C GLN A 125 4.33 17.51 2.09
N LEU A 126 3.71 17.26 0.93
CA LEU A 126 2.50 16.44 0.85
C LEU A 126 2.73 15.01 1.33
N ARG A 127 3.91 14.45 1.05
CA ARG A 127 4.30 13.14 1.57
C ARG A 127 4.39 13.15 3.08
N TYR A 128 5.07 14.15 3.63
CA TYR A 128 5.18 14.34 5.07
C TYR A 128 3.79 14.44 5.72
N PHE A 129 2.90 15.27 5.17
CA PHE A 129 1.52 15.42 5.65
C PHE A 129 0.75 14.10 5.66
N SER A 130 0.86 13.30 4.60
CA SER A 130 0.22 11.98 4.51
C SER A 130 0.71 11.04 5.61
N PHE A 131 2.03 10.89 5.79
CA PHE A 131 2.57 10.03 6.86
C PHE A 131 2.19 10.51 8.25
N VAL A 132 2.19 11.82 8.51
CA VAL A 132 1.78 12.42 9.79
C VAL A 132 0.29 12.19 10.05
N THR A 133 -0.56 12.26 9.03
CA THR A 133 -2.00 12.01 9.13
C THR A 133 -2.30 10.52 9.33
N LEU A 134 -1.66 9.66 8.55
CA LEU A 134 -1.81 8.21 8.62
C LEU A 134 -1.38 7.66 9.99
N THR A 135 -0.29 8.19 10.54
CA THR A 135 0.20 7.86 11.89
C THR A 135 -0.51 8.62 13.00
N THR A 136 -1.50 9.46 12.68
CA THR A 136 -2.27 10.28 13.62
C THR A 136 -1.44 11.21 14.49
N LEU A 137 -0.23 11.59 14.04
CA LEU A 137 0.65 12.53 14.74
C LEU A 137 0.09 13.96 14.71
N GLY A 138 -0.36 14.41 13.53
CA GLY A 138 -1.05 15.69 13.36
C GLY A 138 -0.31 16.93 13.89
N TYR A 139 0.97 17.12 13.55
CA TYR A 139 1.76 18.28 14.01
C TYR A 139 1.12 19.65 13.71
N GLY A 140 0.34 19.73 12.64
CA GLY A 140 -0.40 20.95 12.28
C GLY A 140 0.45 22.01 11.60
N ASP A 141 1.60 21.63 11.05
CA ASP A 141 2.43 22.46 10.18
C ASP A 141 1.82 22.59 8.78
N VAL A 142 1.43 21.46 8.17
CA VAL A 142 0.70 21.45 6.91
C VAL A 142 -0.79 21.26 7.18
N LEU A 143 -1.62 22.24 6.80
CA LEU A 143 -3.07 22.19 7.04
C LEU A 143 -3.91 22.16 5.76
N PRO A 144 -4.91 21.27 5.66
CA PRO A 144 -5.88 21.27 4.57
C PRO A 144 -6.85 22.46 4.70
N ARG A 145 -6.88 23.35 3.69
CA ARG A 145 -7.80 24.50 3.62
C ARG A 145 -9.11 24.16 2.93
N SER A 146 -9.09 23.35 1.89
CA SER A 146 -10.29 23.02 1.13
C SER A 146 -11.16 21.98 1.86
N SER A 147 -12.48 22.02 1.64
CA SER A 147 -13.38 21.00 2.20
C SER A 147 -13.03 19.60 1.70
N ALA A 148 -12.56 19.49 0.45
CA ALA A 148 -12.17 18.22 -0.14
C ALA A 148 -10.93 17.62 0.53
N THR A 149 -9.87 18.42 0.75
CA THR A 149 -8.65 17.96 1.45
C THR A 149 -8.92 17.54 2.89
N ARG A 150 -9.83 18.22 3.60
CA ARG A 150 -10.23 17.85 4.96
C ARG A 150 -10.93 16.50 5.03
N THR A 151 -11.89 16.26 4.13
CA THR A 151 -12.57 14.96 4.04
C THR A 151 -11.56 13.86 3.72
N MET A 152 -10.62 14.13 2.82
CA MET A 152 -9.59 13.19 2.41
C MET A 152 -8.62 12.85 3.54
N ALA A 153 -8.15 13.85 4.29
CA ALA A 153 -7.33 13.67 5.49
C ALA A 153 -8.04 12.86 6.58
N THR A 154 -9.35 13.09 6.74
CA THR A 154 -10.16 12.32 7.70
C THR A 154 -10.25 10.85 7.28
N LEU A 155 -10.48 10.59 5.98
CA LEU A 155 -10.52 9.22 5.46
C LEU A 155 -9.16 8.53 5.59
N GLU A 156 -8.05 9.22 5.31
CA GLU A 156 -6.70 8.68 5.51
C GLU A 156 -6.46 8.26 6.97
N ALA A 157 -6.78 9.14 7.93
CA ALA A 157 -6.61 8.85 9.35
C ALA A 157 -7.43 7.63 9.80
N VAL A 158 -8.69 7.53 9.36
CA VAL A 158 -9.56 6.38 9.67
C VAL A 158 -9.01 5.09 9.06
N MET A 159 -8.57 5.14 7.80
CA MET A 159 -7.99 3.98 7.11
C MET A 159 -6.69 3.50 7.76
N GLY A 160 -5.82 4.42 8.18
CA GLY A 160 -4.58 4.10 8.90
C GLY A 160 -4.86 3.34 10.21
N GLN A 161 -5.85 3.80 10.98
CA GLN A 161 -6.23 3.16 12.24
C GLN A 161 -6.87 1.79 12.04
N ILE A 162 -7.80 1.65 11.10
CA ILE A 162 -8.43 0.36 10.78
C ILE A 162 -7.37 -0.66 10.34
N TYR A 163 -6.41 -0.23 9.51
CA TYR A 163 -5.32 -1.08 9.06
C TYR A 163 -4.47 -1.60 10.23
N LEU A 164 -4.01 -0.70 11.11
CA LEU A 164 -3.22 -1.07 12.28
C LEU A 164 -3.98 -2.02 13.22
N ALA A 165 -5.26 -1.74 13.47
CA ALA A 165 -6.11 -2.56 14.34
C ALA A 165 -6.26 -3.99 13.79
N VAL A 166 -6.58 -4.14 12.50
CA VAL A 166 -6.73 -5.45 11.85
C VAL A 166 -5.41 -6.22 11.84
N LEU A 167 -4.29 -5.52 11.56
CA LEU A 167 -2.97 -6.13 11.56
C LEU A 167 -2.62 -6.71 12.93
N VAL A 168 -2.77 -5.92 13.99
CA VAL A 168 -2.48 -6.37 15.37
C VAL A 168 -3.39 -7.53 15.79
N ALA A 169 -4.70 -7.42 15.54
CA ALA A 169 -5.65 -8.49 15.87
C ALA A 169 -5.27 -9.83 15.22
N ARG A 170 -4.85 -9.79 13.95
CA ARG A 170 -4.40 -10.97 13.22
C ARG A 170 -3.11 -11.55 13.81
N LEU A 171 -2.13 -10.71 14.12
CA LEU A 171 -0.87 -11.16 14.72
C LEU A 171 -1.10 -11.86 16.06
N VAL A 172 -1.94 -11.29 16.92
CA VAL A 172 -2.29 -11.86 18.23
C VAL A 172 -3.03 -13.20 18.06
N GLY A 173 -4.04 -13.26 17.18
CA GLY A 173 -4.80 -14.48 16.94
C GLY A 173 -3.92 -15.66 16.51
N LEU A 174 -2.89 -15.41 15.70
CA LEU A 174 -1.96 -16.47 15.27
C LEU A 174 -0.91 -16.87 16.31
N HIS A 175 -0.52 -15.96 17.20
CA HIS A 175 0.33 -16.30 18.34
C HIS A 175 -0.40 -17.25 19.30
N ILE A 176 -1.69 -17.00 19.59
CA ILE A 176 -2.50 -17.85 20.47
C ILE A 176 -2.62 -19.27 19.91
N VAL A 177 -2.87 -19.42 18.60
CA VAL A 177 -2.99 -20.73 17.94
C VAL A 177 -1.67 -21.51 17.95
N HIS A 178 -0.51 -20.84 17.84
CA HIS A 178 0.79 -21.53 17.90
C HIS A 178 1.21 -21.86 19.34
N ALA A 179 0.78 -21.08 20.33
CA ALA A 179 1.06 -21.35 21.74
C ALA A 179 0.30 -22.58 22.27
N SER A 180 -0.79 -23.01 21.63
CA SER A 180 -1.66 -24.09 22.11
C SER A 180 -1.24 -25.50 21.70
N LYS A 181 -0.02 -25.74 21.20
CA LYS A 181 0.44 -27.11 20.87
C LYS A 181 0.72 -27.87 22.18
N PRO A 182 -0.10 -28.85 22.58
CA PRO A 182 0.10 -29.55 23.84
C PRO A 182 1.38 -30.37 23.77
N TRP A 183 2.20 -30.29 24.82
CA TRP A 183 3.36 -31.16 25.01
C TRP A 183 2.82 -32.57 25.28
N THR A 184 2.88 -33.46 24.30
CA THR A 184 2.75 -34.90 24.57
C THR A 184 3.99 -35.29 25.37
N ARG A 185 3.82 -35.52 26.68
CA ARG A 185 4.81 -36.26 27.44
C ARG A 185 4.77 -37.67 26.87
N ASP A 186 5.81 -38.06 26.13
CA ASP A 186 6.01 -39.45 25.77
C ASP A 186 6.55 -40.13 27.04
N ASP A 187 5.62 -40.60 27.86
CA ASP A 187 5.91 -41.35 29.08
C ASP A 187 6.37 -42.76 28.69
N ASN A 188 7.64 -43.02 29.01
CA ASN A 188 8.42 -44.27 28.99
C ASN A 188 7.66 -45.60 29.10
#